data_AF-A0A061QH80-F1
#
_entry.id   AF-A0A061QH80-F1
#
_cell.length_a   1.000
_cell.length_b   1.000
_cell.length_c   1.000
_cell.angle_alpha   90.00
_cell.angle_beta   90.00
_cell.angle_gamma   90.00
#
_symmetry.space_group_name_H-M   'P 1'
#
loop_
_entity.id
_entity.type
_entity.pdbx_description
1 polymer ?
#
loop_
_entity_poly.entity_id
_entity_poly.type
_entity_poly.pdbx_seq_one_letter_code
_entity_poly.pdbx_strand_id
1 'polypeptide(L)'
;MERLTAEVADMVDAFDDALSKLRREKFLLEADLKQAEIKKLIMFQEFQLLKDFETRENSLMDKLQAKLAEKKEVVDKIRDCHSKLETKKEEVEKLVEHKKAVALEFDELVEEGHTFRDPLLKIFLRKIKRSKNKNQGDSDEDDYDSEADEDDEEEDFDEEDEDEEVCPPGCDQVLYEKVCDLREKRLDQEDVIAEFQKIIESVKKEKEQYSKKQKLVETNLTKINQDIIEFQKEKQGRLNEIEVVVTLAMHQMEFLVDQKLPSDLSQALVFSNTELEKLKSRIKELDYEKMSLRRQQQELRKEHQQLLRDKKAKESRLADLDKRAYNVQMLKFGQEIDLELLDRLGTTRGAEELQEQLKTQEVSFAKELQEWDKKIEEAQDKMVSLTSENTQLLQTVTNLSKKQKSLETRLSNTQGNLFNDPISKRREEIAERDRLVQEVNAQAKEINSLKAQIAVLRRKDTSMYE
;
A
#
# COMPACT_ATOMS: atom_id res chain seq x y z
N MET A 1 78.10 -5.81 58.17
CA MET A 1 77.51 -4.46 58.31
C MET A 1 77.04 -3.96 56.95
N GLU A 2 77.92 -3.80 55.95
CA GLU A 2 77.55 -3.28 54.61
C GLU A 2 76.49 -4.10 53.86
N ARG A 3 76.53 -5.43 53.93
CA ARG A 3 75.51 -6.29 53.30
C ARG A 3 74.12 -6.14 53.94
N LEU A 4 74.07 -6.00 55.26
CA LEU A 4 72.83 -5.82 56.00
C LEU A 4 72.22 -4.44 55.72
N THR A 5 73.06 -3.41 55.58
CA THR A 5 72.60 -2.06 55.21
C THR A 5 72.10 -1.99 53.77
N ALA A 6 72.70 -2.76 52.85
CA ALA A 6 72.21 -2.88 51.47
C ALA A 6 70.86 -3.60 51.41
N GLU A 7 70.71 -4.74 52.12
CA GLU A 7 69.43 -5.46 52.18
C GLU A 7 68.31 -4.62 52.82
N VAL A 8 68.63 -3.77 53.80
CA VAL A 8 67.66 -2.81 54.37
C VAL A 8 67.31 -1.70 53.38
N ALA A 9 68.28 -1.17 52.63
CA ALA A 9 68.01 -0.16 51.60
C ALA A 9 67.11 -0.71 50.48
N ASP A 10 67.40 -1.92 49.98
CA ASP A 10 66.58 -2.59 48.96
C ASP A 10 65.14 -2.84 49.45
N MET A 11 64.95 -3.17 50.73
CA MET A 11 63.61 -3.32 51.33
C MET A 11 62.86 -1.99 51.44
N VAL A 12 63.56 -0.90 51.77
CA VAL A 12 62.97 0.45 51.83
C VAL A 12 62.57 0.90 50.42
N ASP A 13 63.44 0.72 49.43
CA ASP A 13 63.14 1.07 48.03
C ASP A 13 61.97 0.25 47.48
N ALA A 14 61.92 -1.06 47.77
CA ALA A 14 60.81 -1.91 47.38
C ALA A 14 59.48 -1.50 48.06
N PHE A 15 59.53 -1.06 49.31
CA PHE A 15 58.37 -0.54 50.03
C PHE A 15 57.90 0.81 49.44
N ASP A 16 58.82 1.73 49.16
CA ASP A 16 58.52 3.03 48.55
C ASP A 16 57.96 2.89 47.14
N ASP A 17 58.45 1.91 46.37
CA ASP A 17 57.90 1.53 45.07
C ASP A 17 56.49 0.96 45.19
N ALA A 18 56.25 0.07 46.15
CA ALA A 18 54.93 -0.48 46.41
C ALA A 18 53.93 0.61 46.85
N LEU A 19 54.37 1.52 47.72
CA LEU A 19 53.58 2.66 48.15
C LEU A 19 53.28 3.61 46.98
N SER A 20 54.27 3.85 46.11
CA SER A 20 54.10 4.66 44.89
C SER A 20 53.11 4.04 43.91
N LYS A 21 53.14 2.72 43.72
CA LYS A 21 52.15 1.98 42.92
C LYS A 21 50.76 2.08 43.52
N LEU A 22 50.62 1.81 44.81
CA LEU A 22 49.34 1.89 45.50
C LEU A 22 48.74 3.30 45.46
N ARG A 23 49.60 4.33 45.53
CA ARG A 23 49.18 5.74 45.39
C ARG A 23 48.64 6.04 44.01
N ARG A 24 49.28 5.55 42.94
CA ARG A 24 48.79 5.68 41.56
C ARG A 24 47.46 4.97 41.36
N GLU A 25 47.34 3.73 41.84
CA GLU A 25 46.09 2.97 41.79
C GLU A 25 44.97 3.69 42.54
N LYS A 26 45.25 4.20 43.74
CA LYS A 26 44.29 5.00 44.51
C LYS A 26 43.79 6.21 43.72
N PHE A 27 44.69 6.97 43.09
CA PHE A 27 44.30 8.14 42.29
C PHE A 27 43.44 7.78 41.08
N LEU A 28 43.76 6.69 40.39
CA LEU A 28 42.95 6.19 39.26
C LEU A 28 41.56 5.77 39.74
N LEU A 29 41.49 4.99 40.82
CA LEU A 29 40.21 4.55 41.39
C LEU A 29 39.36 5.72 41.89
N GLU A 30 39.96 6.74 42.52
CA GLU A 30 39.24 7.94 42.94
C GLU A 30 38.69 8.72 41.72
N ALA A 31 39.46 8.83 40.63
CA ALA A 31 39.01 9.46 39.40
C ALA A 31 37.86 8.68 38.75
N ASP A 32 37.99 7.36 38.63
CA ASP A 32 36.96 6.48 38.07
C ASP A 32 35.67 6.52 38.90
N LEU A 33 35.79 6.52 40.23
CA LEU A 33 34.64 6.61 41.14
C LEU A 33 33.94 7.95 40.99
N LYS A 34 34.68 9.06 40.92
CA LYS A 34 34.10 10.39 40.68
C LYS A 34 33.44 10.48 39.31
N GLN A 35 34.04 9.90 38.28
CA GLN A 35 33.44 9.84 36.94
C GLN A 35 32.14 9.03 36.95
N ALA A 36 32.10 7.91 37.65
CA ALA A 36 30.89 7.10 37.81
C ALA A 36 29.78 7.85 38.57
N GLU A 37 30.13 8.58 39.64
CA GLU A 37 29.19 9.44 40.37
C GLU A 37 28.59 10.52 39.48
N ILE A 38 29.41 11.22 38.69
CA ILE A 38 28.94 12.26 37.76
C ILE A 38 28.06 11.66 36.66
N LYS A 39 28.48 10.53 36.07
CA LYS A 39 27.69 9.82 35.06
C LYS A 39 26.32 9.38 35.61
N LYS A 40 26.29 8.90 36.86
CA LYS A 40 25.03 8.55 37.54
C LYS A 40 24.13 9.77 37.72
N LEU A 41 24.68 10.94 38.06
CA LEU A 41 23.91 12.18 38.17
C LEU A 41 23.31 12.60 36.82
N ILE A 42 24.11 12.56 35.75
CA ILE A 42 23.65 12.87 34.38
C ILE A 42 22.51 11.91 33.98
N MET A 43 22.71 10.60 34.12
CA MET A 43 21.69 9.59 33.82
C MET A 43 20.41 9.78 34.63
N PHE A 44 20.53 10.22 35.88
CA PHE A 44 19.38 10.48 36.73
C PHE A 44 18.61 11.73 36.28
N GLN A 45 19.31 12.80 35.89
CA GLN A 45 18.69 14.00 35.30
C GLN A 45 17.99 13.67 33.98
N GLU A 46 18.66 12.92 33.09
CA GLU A 46 18.07 12.41 31.85
C GLU A 46 16.82 11.57 32.13
N PHE A 47 16.88 10.66 33.10
CA PHE A 47 15.76 9.81 33.47
C PHE A 47 14.56 10.61 33.98
N GLN A 48 14.77 11.61 34.85
CA GLN A 48 13.70 12.48 35.34
C GLN A 48 13.03 13.22 34.18
N LEU A 49 13.83 13.80 33.28
CA LEU A 49 13.34 14.51 32.13
C LEU A 49 12.56 13.59 31.17
N LEU A 50 13.08 12.39 30.90
CA LEU A 50 12.42 11.40 30.05
C LEU A 50 11.10 10.93 30.64
N LYS A 51 11.02 10.75 31.96
CA LYS A 51 9.79 10.36 32.64
C LYS A 51 8.68 11.41 32.50
N ASP A 52 9.04 12.69 32.56
CA ASP A 52 8.08 13.77 32.33
C ASP A 52 7.56 13.76 30.88
N PHE A 53 8.46 13.50 29.92
CA PHE A 53 8.10 13.40 28.50
C PHE A 53 7.28 12.14 28.15
N GLU A 54 7.52 11.02 28.82
CA GLU A 54 6.86 9.73 28.54
C GLU A 54 5.33 9.85 28.59
N THR A 55 4.80 10.58 29.57
CA THR A 55 3.34 10.78 29.70
C THR A 55 2.74 11.51 28.50
N ARG A 56 3.42 12.56 28.03
CA ARG A 56 2.98 13.39 26.89
C ARG A 56 3.18 12.64 25.57
N GLU A 57 4.27 11.88 25.45
CA GLU A 57 4.57 11.01 24.32
C GLU A 57 3.50 9.91 24.16
N ASN A 58 3.15 9.22 25.25
CA ASN A 58 2.08 8.22 25.24
C ASN A 58 0.74 8.84 24.81
N SER A 59 0.39 10.02 25.34
CA SER A 59 -0.83 10.72 24.92
C SER A 59 -0.85 11.09 23.43
N LEU A 60 0.28 11.53 22.87
CA LEU A 60 0.38 11.82 21.43
C LEU A 60 0.31 10.55 20.58
N MET A 61 0.93 9.46 21.04
CA MET A 61 0.87 8.16 20.39
C MET A 61 -0.54 7.58 20.39
N ASP A 62 -1.26 7.67 21.51
CA ASP A 62 -2.66 7.22 21.61
C ASP A 62 -3.57 8.02 20.67
N LYS A 63 -3.39 9.35 20.61
CA LYS A 63 -4.12 10.21 19.66
C LYS A 63 -3.82 9.83 18.20
N LEU A 64 -2.56 9.56 17.88
CA LEU A 64 -2.15 9.12 16.54
C LEU A 64 -2.79 7.78 16.19
N GLN A 65 -2.73 6.80 17.09
CA GLN A 65 -3.34 5.48 16.90
C GLN A 65 -4.86 5.58 16.70
N ALA A 66 -5.55 6.38 17.53
CA ALA A 66 -6.98 6.61 17.40
C ALA A 66 -7.35 7.22 16.04
N LYS A 67 -6.58 8.21 15.57
CA LYS A 67 -6.81 8.82 14.24
C LYS A 67 -6.45 7.91 13.07
N LEU A 68 -5.47 7.04 13.21
CA LEU A 68 -5.16 6.01 12.21
C LEU A 68 -6.26 4.95 12.13
N ALA A 69 -6.84 4.55 13.27
CA ALA A 69 -7.99 3.66 13.32
C ALA A 69 -9.22 4.30 12.66
N GLU A 70 -9.52 5.57 12.98
CA GLU A 70 -10.59 6.34 12.34
C GLU A 70 -10.38 6.47 10.82
N LYS A 71 -9.14 6.73 10.38
CA LYS A 71 -8.81 6.76 8.94
C LYS A 71 -9.13 5.44 8.27
N LYS A 72 -8.72 4.32 8.87
CA LYS A 72 -8.97 2.98 8.34
C LYS A 72 -10.47 2.72 8.20
N GLU A 73 -11.25 3.01 9.25
CA GLU A 73 -12.70 2.84 9.24
C GLU A 73 -13.37 3.67 8.14
N VAL A 74 -12.96 4.93 7.96
CA VAL A 74 -13.51 5.80 6.91
C VAL A 74 -13.16 5.27 5.52
N VAL A 75 -11.93 4.78 5.31
CA VAL A 75 -11.49 4.20 4.03
C VAL A 75 -12.28 2.92 3.72
N ASP A 76 -12.49 2.06 4.72
CA ASP A 76 -13.28 0.83 4.57
C ASP A 76 -14.73 1.18 4.19
N LYS A 77 -15.36 2.16 4.87
CA LYS A 77 -16.71 2.64 4.51
C LYS A 77 -16.79 3.22 3.10
N ILE A 78 -15.78 3.97 2.65
CA ILE A 78 -15.72 4.48 1.26
C ILE A 78 -15.64 3.33 0.27
N ARG A 79 -14.85 2.30 0.57
CA ARG A 79 -14.72 1.10 -0.28
C ARG A 79 -16.06 0.36 -0.38
N ASP A 80 -16.77 0.21 0.74
CA ASP A 80 -18.08 -0.43 0.78
C ASP A 80 -19.13 0.37 0.00
N CYS A 81 -19.18 1.70 0.16
CA CYS A 81 -20.04 2.56 -0.66
C CYS A 81 -19.69 2.46 -2.16
N HIS A 82 -18.40 2.35 -2.50
CA HIS A 82 -17.99 2.17 -3.90
C HIS A 82 -18.45 0.83 -4.46
N SER A 83 -18.28 -0.27 -3.72
CA SER A 83 -18.77 -1.59 -4.11
C SER A 83 -20.28 -1.61 -4.29
N LYS A 84 -21.04 -0.99 -3.39
CA LYS A 84 -22.51 -0.85 -3.51
C LYS A 84 -22.92 -0.03 -4.73
N LEU A 85 -22.16 1.01 -5.09
CA LEU A 85 -22.44 1.79 -6.28
C LEU A 85 -22.22 1.00 -7.56
N GLU A 86 -21.16 0.19 -7.64
CA GLU A 86 -20.90 -0.63 -8.83
C GLU A 86 -21.95 -1.72 -8.98
N THR A 87 -22.32 -2.45 -7.92
CA THR A 87 -23.37 -3.47 -8.01
C THR A 87 -24.72 -2.89 -8.42
N LYS A 88 -25.10 -1.72 -7.87
CA LYS A 88 -26.35 -1.05 -8.24
C LYS A 88 -26.34 -0.50 -9.67
N LYS A 89 -25.19 -0.05 -10.18
CA LYS A 89 -25.05 0.35 -11.59
C LYS A 89 -25.18 -0.82 -12.54
N GLU A 90 -24.55 -1.96 -12.23
CA GLU A 90 -24.69 -3.19 -13.02
C GLU A 90 -26.15 -3.68 -13.05
N GLU A 91 -26.86 -3.60 -11.92
CA GLU A 91 -28.30 -3.90 -11.86
C GLU A 91 -29.12 -2.94 -12.74
N VAL A 92 -28.82 -1.64 -12.73
CA VAL A 92 -29.47 -0.65 -13.61
C VAL A 92 -29.17 -0.92 -15.09
N GLU A 93 -27.94 -1.29 -15.44
CA GLU A 93 -27.56 -1.61 -16.82
C GLU A 93 -28.36 -2.81 -17.35
N LYS A 94 -28.49 -3.88 -16.56
CA LYS A 94 -29.32 -5.05 -16.88
C LYS A 94 -30.81 -4.68 -17.05
N LEU A 95 -31.34 -3.80 -16.20
CA LEU A 95 -32.72 -3.32 -16.32
C LEU A 95 -32.92 -2.46 -17.58
N VAL A 96 -31.93 -1.64 -17.95
CA VAL A 96 -31.95 -0.86 -19.19
C VAL A 96 -31.88 -1.78 -20.42
N GLU A 97 -31.08 -2.84 -20.39
CA GLU A 97 -31.07 -3.87 -21.43
C GLU A 97 -32.42 -4.60 -21.53
N HIS A 98 -33.03 -4.96 -20.40
CA HIS A 98 -34.35 -5.58 -20.41
C HIS A 98 -35.42 -4.64 -20.97
N LYS A 99 -35.34 -3.34 -20.67
CA LYS A 99 -36.21 -2.32 -21.27
C LYS A 99 -36.03 -2.21 -22.78
N LYS A 100 -34.78 -2.29 -23.27
CA LYS A 100 -34.50 -2.33 -24.71
C LYS A 100 -35.05 -3.61 -25.35
N ALA A 101 -34.96 -4.76 -24.67
CA ALA A 101 -35.54 -6.01 -25.14
C ALA A 101 -37.07 -5.92 -25.26
N VAL A 102 -37.76 -5.33 -24.28
CA VAL A 102 -39.22 -5.07 -24.35
C VAL A 102 -39.57 -4.14 -25.52
N ALA A 103 -38.73 -3.14 -25.83
CA ALA A 103 -38.91 -2.29 -27.00
C ALA A 103 -38.69 -3.03 -28.33
N LEU A 104 -37.69 -3.93 -28.39
CA LEU A 104 -37.46 -4.79 -29.55
C LEU A 104 -38.59 -5.82 -29.76
N GLU A 105 -39.12 -6.41 -28.68
CA GLU A 105 -40.30 -7.28 -28.74
C GLU A 105 -41.51 -6.55 -29.31
N PHE A 106 -41.69 -5.26 -28.94
CA PHE A 106 -42.72 -4.42 -29.52
C PHE A 106 -42.50 -4.16 -31.03
N ASP A 107 -41.26 -3.88 -31.45
CA ASP A 107 -40.91 -3.68 -32.87
C ASP A 107 -41.03 -4.98 -33.70
N GLU A 108 -40.80 -6.15 -33.11
CA GLU A 108 -40.97 -7.46 -33.76
C GLU A 108 -42.45 -7.87 -33.88
N LEU A 109 -43.28 -7.53 -32.88
CA LEU A 109 -44.72 -7.75 -32.91
C LEU A 109 -45.47 -6.79 -33.85
N VAL A 110 -44.91 -5.62 -34.13
CA VAL A 110 -45.51 -4.59 -35.00
C VAL A 110 -44.55 -4.22 -36.13
N GLU A 111 -44.52 -5.05 -37.18
CA GLU A 111 -43.71 -4.82 -38.38
C GLU A 111 -43.98 -3.45 -39.04
N GLU A 112 -42.97 -2.88 -39.70
CA GLU A 112 -42.98 -1.50 -40.23
C GLU A 112 -44.09 -1.20 -41.25
N GLY A 113 -44.73 -2.23 -41.81
CA GLY A 113 -45.83 -2.13 -42.77
C GLY A 113 -47.24 -2.26 -42.19
N HIS A 114 -47.41 -2.41 -40.87
CA HIS A 114 -48.73 -2.62 -40.27
C HIS A 114 -49.57 -1.32 -40.27
N THR A 115 -50.81 -1.39 -40.79
CA THR A 115 -51.73 -0.23 -40.93
C THR A 115 -52.08 0.47 -39.62
N PHE A 116 -51.79 -0.16 -38.48
CA PHE A 116 -52.10 0.31 -37.13
C PHE A 116 -50.85 0.55 -36.25
N ARG A 117 -49.65 0.64 -36.85
CA ARG A 117 -48.39 0.88 -36.12
C ARG A 117 -48.40 2.19 -35.34
N ASP A 118 -48.81 3.30 -35.95
CA ASP A 118 -48.84 4.61 -35.29
C ASP A 118 -49.81 4.67 -34.08
N PRO A 119 -51.05 4.12 -34.18
CA PRO A 119 -51.94 3.96 -33.02
C PRO A 119 -51.35 3.08 -31.90
N LEU A 120 -50.80 1.90 -32.23
CA LEU A 120 -50.26 0.96 -31.25
C LEU A 120 -48.98 1.50 -30.58
N LEU A 121 -48.16 2.26 -31.31
CA LEU A 121 -46.96 2.91 -30.82
C LEU A 121 -47.30 4.09 -29.89
N LYS A 122 -48.37 4.83 -30.17
CA LYS A 122 -48.93 5.82 -29.24
C LYS A 122 -49.42 5.17 -27.94
N ILE A 123 -50.09 4.03 -28.01
CA ILE A 123 -50.58 3.30 -26.84
C ILE A 123 -49.41 2.78 -26.01
N PHE A 124 -48.41 2.14 -26.63
CA PHE A 124 -47.20 1.64 -25.98
C PHE A 124 -46.37 2.74 -25.28
N LEU A 125 -46.25 3.92 -25.89
CA LEU A 125 -45.51 5.07 -25.35
C LEU A 125 -46.30 5.88 -24.31
N ARG A 126 -47.64 5.74 -24.25
CA ARG A 126 -48.50 6.49 -23.32
C ARG A 126 -48.20 6.09 -21.87
N LYS A 127 -47.62 7.02 -21.11
CA LYS A 127 -47.39 6.85 -19.66
C LYS A 127 -48.73 6.90 -18.93
N ILE A 128 -49.12 5.82 -18.27
CA ILE A 128 -50.24 5.83 -17.32
C ILE A 128 -49.70 6.31 -15.99
N LYS A 129 -50.40 7.26 -15.35
CA LYS A 129 -50.17 7.63 -13.97
C LYS A 129 -50.63 6.47 -13.08
N ARG A 130 -49.72 5.62 -12.66
CA ARG A 130 -50.01 4.54 -11.71
C ARG A 130 -50.10 5.12 -10.32
N SER A 131 -51.29 5.10 -9.71
CA SER A 131 -51.41 5.36 -8.27
C SER A 131 -50.72 4.19 -7.55
N LYS A 132 -49.69 4.49 -6.74
CA LYS A 132 -49.07 3.49 -5.87
C LYS A 132 -50.17 2.85 -5.01
N ASN A 133 -50.50 1.59 -5.28
CA ASN A 133 -51.48 0.84 -4.51
C ASN A 133 -50.89 0.65 -3.11
N LYS A 134 -51.37 1.43 -2.13
CA LYS A 134 -51.14 1.17 -0.71
C LYS A 134 -51.92 -0.09 -0.35
N ASN A 135 -51.25 -1.22 -0.17
CA ASN A 135 -51.80 -2.30 0.66
C ASN A 135 -50.71 -3.19 1.28
N GLN A 136 -50.73 -3.18 2.63
CA GLN A 136 -50.24 -4.15 3.64
C GLN A 136 -48.77 -4.57 3.59
N GLY A 137 -47.97 -4.48 4.66
CA GLY A 137 -48.21 -4.11 6.06
C GLY A 137 -47.13 -4.79 6.91
N ASP A 138 -46.37 -4.01 7.68
CA ASP A 138 -45.87 -4.48 8.97
C ASP A 138 -45.58 -3.28 9.88
N SER A 139 -45.99 -3.43 11.12
CA SER A 139 -45.86 -2.46 12.20
C SER A 139 -44.55 -2.75 12.90
N ASP A 140 -43.67 -1.76 13.04
CA ASP A 140 -43.01 -1.49 14.33
C ASP A 140 -42.31 -0.12 14.31
N GLU A 141 -42.44 0.52 15.47
CA GLU A 141 -42.10 1.89 15.83
C GLU A 141 -40.59 2.19 15.73
N ASP A 142 -40.23 3.42 15.33
CA ASP A 142 -39.42 4.32 16.16
C ASP A 142 -39.20 5.70 15.48
N ASP A 143 -39.91 6.67 16.04
CA ASP A 143 -39.57 8.08 16.29
C ASP A 143 -38.33 8.69 15.61
N TYR A 144 -38.55 9.62 14.66
CA TYR A 144 -37.80 10.89 14.59
C TYR A 144 -38.66 12.00 13.95
N ASP A 145 -39.08 12.91 14.82
CA ASP A 145 -39.46 14.30 14.63
C ASP A 145 -38.73 15.05 13.49
N SER A 146 -39.50 15.59 12.51
CA SER A 146 -39.19 16.87 11.89
C SER A 146 -40.42 17.45 11.18
N GLU A 147 -41.02 18.39 11.89
CA GLU A 147 -41.77 19.58 11.49
C GLU A 147 -42.08 19.81 10.01
N ALA A 148 -43.35 20.17 9.81
CA ALA A 148 -44.00 20.57 8.58
C ALA A 148 -43.36 21.79 7.89
N ASP A 149 -43.39 21.77 6.56
CA ASP A 149 -43.60 22.97 5.75
C ASP A 149 -44.75 22.64 4.78
N GLU A 150 -45.93 23.14 5.13
CA GLU A 150 -47.07 23.33 4.23
C GLU A 150 -46.80 24.60 3.38
N ASP A 151 -47.48 24.66 2.23
CA ASP A 151 -47.44 25.69 1.15
C ASP A 151 -46.59 25.23 -0.06
N ASP A 152 -47.09 25.18 -1.29
CA ASP A 152 -48.35 25.68 -1.83
C ASP A 152 -48.58 25.06 -3.24
N GLU A 153 -49.79 25.30 -3.76
CA GLU A 153 -50.19 25.29 -5.17
C GLU A 153 -50.69 23.96 -5.78
N GLU A 154 -52.00 23.77 -5.57
CA GLU A 154 -52.89 23.18 -6.58
C GLU A 154 -52.70 23.88 -7.94
N GLU A 155 -52.18 23.15 -8.92
CA GLU A 155 -52.46 23.41 -10.33
C GLU A 155 -53.42 22.34 -10.85
N ASP A 156 -54.68 22.76 -10.89
CA ASP A 156 -55.77 22.28 -11.74
C ASP A 156 -55.23 22.01 -13.16
N PHE A 157 -55.13 20.73 -13.54
CA PHE A 157 -54.79 20.34 -14.90
C PHE A 157 -55.78 19.26 -15.37
N ASP A 158 -56.89 19.78 -15.90
CA ASP A 158 -57.75 19.24 -16.93
C ASP A 158 -57.91 17.71 -16.94
N GLU A 159 -59.03 17.27 -16.33
CA GLU A 159 -59.78 16.09 -16.74
C GLU A 159 -60.24 16.26 -18.21
N GLU A 160 -59.36 16.01 -19.17
CA GLU A 160 -59.79 15.75 -20.54
C GLU A 160 -59.16 14.45 -21.08
N ASP A 161 -60.06 13.57 -21.51
CA ASP A 161 -59.88 12.35 -22.30
C ASP A 161 -59.57 11.04 -21.55
N GLU A 162 -60.60 10.61 -20.79
CA GLU A 162 -61.12 9.22 -20.85
C GLU A 162 -61.49 8.85 -22.31
N ASP A 163 -60.52 8.84 -23.22
CA ASP A 163 -60.67 8.09 -24.45
C ASP A 163 -60.61 6.61 -24.07
N GLU A 164 -61.79 6.00 -23.96
CA GLU A 164 -62.01 4.56 -23.89
C GLU A 164 -60.97 3.86 -24.78
N GLU A 165 -60.27 2.89 -24.19
CA GLU A 165 -59.37 1.96 -24.85
C GLU A 165 -60.15 1.09 -25.86
N VAL A 166 -60.65 1.72 -26.92
CA VAL A 166 -61.32 1.06 -28.02
C VAL A 166 -60.23 0.55 -28.94
N CYS A 167 -60.09 -0.77 -28.98
CA CYS A 167 -59.32 -1.49 -29.98
C CYS A 167 -59.62 -0.86 -31.37
N PRO A 168 -58.61 -0.36 -32.11
CA PRO A 168 -58.83 0.26 -33.40
C PRO A 168 -59.68 -0.66 -34.28
N PRO A 169 -60.74 -0.17 -34.96
CA PRO A 169 -61.63 -1.02 -35.72
C PRO A 169 -60.86 -1.76 -36.83
N GLY A 170 -60.61 -3.06 -36.61
CA GLY A 170 -59.83 -3.93 -37.50
C GLY A 170 -58.49 -4.44 -36.96
N CYS A 171 -58.11 -4.13 -35.72
CA CYS A 171 -56.96 -4.72 -35.04
C CYS A 171 -57.35 -6.04 -34.35
N ASP A 172 -56.49 -7.04 -34.43
CA ASP A 172 -56.70 -8.32 -33.73
C ASP A 172 -56.65 -8.07 -32.22
N GLN A 173 -57.71 -8.48 -31.50
CA GLN A 173 -57.86 -8.25 -30.05
C GLN A 173 -56.65 -8.80 -29.26
N VAL A 174 -56.08 -9.89 -29.76
CA VAL A 174 -54.90 -10.56 -29.19
C VAL A 174 -53.61 -9.73 -29.35
N LEU A 175 -53.49 -8.95 -30.42
CA LEU A 175 -52.35 -8.05 -30.65
C LEU A 175 -52.44 -6.83 -29.72
N TYR A 176 -53.65 -6.32 -29.53
CA TYR A 176 -53.94 -5.21 -28.63
C TYR A 176 -53.61 -5.55 -27.17
N GLU A 177 -54.09 -6.69 -26.66
CA GLU A 177 -53.81 -7.16 -25.30
C GLU A 177 -52.30 -7.35 -25.06
N LYS A 178 -51.58 -7.92 -26.04
CA LYS A 178 -50.12 -8.07 -25.97
C LYS A 178 -49.37 -6.74 -25.93
N VAL A 179 -49.84 -5.71 -26.66
CA VAL A 179 -49.24 -4.37 -26.63
C VAL A 179 -49.50 -3.69 -25.27
N CYS A 180 -50.66 -3.92 -24.66
CA CYS A 180 -50.95 -3.45 -23.31
C CYS A 180 -50.06 -4.15 -22.25
N ASP A 181 -49.85 -5.46 -22.35
CA ASP A 181 -48.94 -6.22 -21.47
C ASP A 181 -47.48 -5.74 -21.60
N LEU A 182 -47.02 -5.45 -22.84
CA LEU A 182 -45.68 -4.92 -23.09
C LEU A 182 -45.52 -3.49 -22.54
N ARG A 183 -46.58 -2.68 -22.58
CA ARG A 183 -46.59 -1.37 -21.91
C ARG A 183 -46.49 -1.52 -20.40
N GLU A 184 -47.21 -2.47 -19.82
CA GLU A 184 -47.21 -2.71 -18.38
C GLU A 184 -45.80 -3.09 -17.90
N LYS A 185 -45.16 -4.03 -18.61
CA LYS A 185 -43.77 -4.44 -18.39
C LYS A 185 -42.77 -3.30 -18.56
N ARG A 186 -42.95 -2.43 -19.57
CA ARG A 186 -42.09 -1.24 -19.78
C ARG A 186 -42.19 -0.27 -18.60
N LEU A 187 -43.40 -0.01 -18.12
CA LEU A 187 -43.63 0.90 -16.99
C LEU A 187 -43.09 0.32 -15.68
N ASP A 188 -43.27 -0.99 -15.43
CA ASP A 188 -42.67 -1.68 -14.28
C ASP A 188 -41.13 -1.53 -14.27
N GLN A 189 -40.50 -1.72 -15.42
CA GLN A 189 -39.06 -1.56 -15.56
C GLN A 189 -38.62 -0.09 -15.39
N GLU A 190 -39.40 0.88 -15.87
CA GLU A 190 -39.13 2.31 -15.63
C GLU A 190 -39.23 2.70 -14.15
N ASP A 191 -40.24 2.20 -13.43
CA ASP A 191 -40.41 2.45 -12.00
C ASP A 191 -39.27 1.83 -11.19
N VAL A 192 -38.89 0.59 -11.51
CA VAL A 192 -37.76 -0.09 -10.86
C VAL A 192 -36.44 0.63 -11.15
N ILE A 193 -36.19 1.06 -12.39
CA ILE A 193 -35.01 1.88 -12.74
C ILE A 193 -34.99 3.18 -11.94
N ALA A 194 -36.13 3.86 -11.80
CA ALA A 194 -36.23 5.10 -11.03
C ALA A 194 -35.96 4.89 -9.53
N GLU A 195 -36.42 3.79 -8.94
CA GLU A 195 -36.11 3.42 -7.55
C GLU A 195 -34.61 3.10 -7.35
N PHE A 196 -34.00 2.33 -8.27
CA PHE A 196 -32.55 2.09 -8.24
C PHE A 196 -31.73 3.36 -8.44
N GLN A 197 -32.16 4.28 -9.30
CA GLN A 197 -31.50 5.58 -9.48
C GLN A 197 -31.53 6.42 -8.19
N LYS A 198 -32.65 6.43 -7.45
CA LYS A 198 -32.74 7.08 -6.13
C LYS A 198 -31.76 6.47 -5.11
N ILE A 199 -31.62 5.13 -5.11
CA ILE A 199 -30.65 4.43 -4.25
C ILE A 199 -29.21 4.77 -4.65
N ILE A 200 -28.91 4.86 -5.95
CA ILE A 200 -27.58 5.27 -6.43
C ILE A 200 -27.26 6.71 -5.97
N GLU A 201 -28.24 7.62 -6.03
CA GLU A 201 -28.07 8.99 -5.55
C GLU A 201 -27.85 9.06 -4.03
N SER A 202 -28.56 8.27 -3.23
CA SER A 202 -28.35 8.23 -1.78
C SER A 202 -26.95 7.71 -1.43
N VAL A 203 -26.51 6.61 -2.04
CA VAL A 203 -25.16 6.05 -1.81
C VAL A 203 -24.07 6.99 -2.33
N LYS A 204 -24.31 7.75 -3.41
CA LYS A 204 -23.40 8.83 -3.86
C LYS A 204 -23.26 9.93 -2.80
N LYS A 205 -24.36 10.38 -2.19
CA LYS A 205 -24.34 11.37 -1.11
C LYS A 205 -23.57 10.84 0.11
N GLU A 206 -23.79 9.59 0.51
CA GLU A 206 -23.03 8.94 1.59
C GLU A 206 -21.53 8.89 1.28
N LYS A 207 -21.14 8.48 0.07
CA LYS A 207 -19.74 8.46 -0.38
C LYS A 207 -19.10 9.84 -0.29
N GLU A 208 -19.81 10.89 -0.70
CA GLU A 208 -19.31 12.26 -0.60
C GLU A 208 -19.11 12.70 0.85
N GLN A 209 -20.04 12.35 1.75
CA GLN A 209 -19.91 12.62 3.18
C GLN A 209 -18.68 11.92 3.79
N TYR A 210 -18.48 10.63 3.47
CA TYR A 210 -17.28 9.91 3.93
C TYR A 210 -15.99 10.47 3.32
N SER A 211 -16.01 10.93 2.07
CA SER A 211 -14.86 11.60 1.46
C SER A 211 -14.51 12.91 2.15
N LYS A 212 -15.50 13.71 2.57
CA LYS A 212 -15.28 14.92 3.39
C LYS A 212 -14.69 14.56 4.76
N LYS A 213 -15.22 13.51 5.41
CA LYS A 213 -14.65 12.98 6.67
C LYS A 213 -13.21 12.50 6.50
N GLN A 214 -12.88 11.82 5.40
CA GLN A 214 -11.51 11.38 5.11
C GLN A 214 -10.54 12.56 5.04
N LYS A 215 -10.88 13.62 4.29
CA LYS A 215 -10.05 14.83 4.21
C LYS A 215 -9.84 15.47 5.58
N LEU A 216 -10.89 15.55 6.40
CA LEU A 216 -10.78 16.07 7.76
C LEU A 216 -9.83 15.22 8.62
N VAL A 217 -9.97 13.89 8.58
CA VAL A 217 -9.08 12.97 9.30
C VAL A 217 -7.63 13.12 8.83
N GLU A 218 -7.39 13.25 7.52
CA GLU A 218 -6.06 13.48 6.96
C GLU A 218 -5.46 14.80 7.45
N THR A 219 -6.23 15.90 7.44
CA THR A 219 -5.74 17.18 7.99
C THR A 219 -5.41 17.08 9.48
N ASN A 220 -6.23 16.38 10.27
CA ASN A 220 -5.96 16.16 11.69
C ASN A 220 -4.71 15.28 11.91
N LEU A 221 -4.50 14.25 11.09
CA LEU A 221 -3.28 13.44 11.13
C LEU A 221 -2.03 14.28 10.79
N THR A 222 -2.12 15.18 9.81
CA THR A 222 -0.99 16.07 9.49
C THR A 222 -0.64 16.99 10.66
N LYS A 223 -1.65 17.53 11.37
CA LYS A 223 -1.45 18.34 12.57
C LYS A 223 -0.81 17.53 13.71
N ILE A 224 -1.33 16.33 14.00
CA ILE A 224 -0.75 15.45 15.04
C ILE A 224 0.71 15.10 14.71
N ASN A 225 1.03 14.83 13.44
CA ASN A 225 2.40 14.57 13.03
C ASN A 225 3.31 15.80 13.20
N GLN A 226 2.81 17.01 12.93
CA GLN A 226 3.54 18.25 13.21
C GLN A 226 3.77 18.41 14.72
N ASP A 227 2.74 18.21 15.54
CA ASP A 227 2.84 18.26 17.01
C ASP A 227 3.87 17.24 17.54
N ILE A 228 3.95 16.04 16.96
CA ILE A 228 4.95 15.03 17.31
C ILE A 228 6.36 15.51 16.95
N ILE A 229 6.56 16.12 15.79
CA ILE A 229 7.87 16.65 15.38
C ILE A 229 8.28 17.80 16.31
N GLU A 230 7.37 18.71 16.61
CA GLU A 230 7.61 19.81 17.56
C GLU A 230 7.95 19.28 18.95
N PHE A 231 7.21 18.26 19.42
CA PHE A 231 7.48 17.58 20.68
C PHE A 231 8.84 16.88 20.69
N GLN A 232 9.23 16.19 19.62
CA GLN A 232 10.55 15.57 19.51
C GLN A 232 11.66 16.62 19.52
N LYS A 233 11.44 17.77 18.87
CA LYS A 233 12.37 18.90 18.89
C LYS A 233 12.48 19.50 20.29
N GLU A 234 11.37 19.65 21.00
CA GLU A 234 11.33 20.09 22.41
C GLU A 234 12.11 19.11 23.31
N LYS A 235 11.84 17.81 23.17
CA LYS A 235 12.53 16.73 23.90
C LYS A 235 14.03 16.74 23.65
N GLN A 236 14.45 16.85 22.38
CA GLN A 236 15.86 16.96 22.02
C GLN A 236 16.49 18.24 22.58
N GLY A 237 15.78 19.37 22.52
CA GLY A 237 16.24 20.64 23.08
C GLY A 237 16.52 20.53 24.58
N ARG A 238 15.57 20.00 25.36
CA ARG A 238 15.73 19.79 26.80
C ARG A 238 16.81 18.77 27.14
N LEU A 239 16.96 17.70 26.36
CA LEU A 239 18.05 16.74 26.56
C LEU A 239 19.42 17.37 26.28
N ASN A 240 19.51 18.27 25.31
CA ASN A 240 20.75 18.99 24.99
C ASN A 240 21.13 20.04 26.04
N GLU A 241 20.20 20.46 26.91
CA GLU A 241 20.49 21.34 28.05
C GLU A 241 21.20 20.60 29.20
N ILE A 242 21.25 19.26 29.17
CA ILE A 242 21.91 18.47 30.20
C ILE A 242 23.42 18.59 30.01
N GLU A 243 24.09 19.16 31.01
CA GLU A 243 25.54 19.32 31.02
C GLU A 243 26.23 17.96 31.18
N VAL A 244 26.95 17.55 30.14
CA VAL A 244 27.74 16.32 30.16
C VAL A 244 29.18 16.64 30.50
N VAL A 245 29.67 16.08 31.61
CA VAL A 245 31.08 16.20 32.00
C VAL A 245 31.88 15.08 31.35
N VAL A 246 32.94 15.46 30.63
CA VAL A 246 33.87 14.52 30.01
C VAL A 246 35.25 14.68 30.65
N THR A 247 35.81 13.57 31.13
CA THR A 247 37.20 13.51 31.59
C THR A 247 38.11 13.26 30.40
N LEU A 248 39.01 14.20 30.12
CA LEU A 248 40.00 14.10 29.06
C LEU A 248 41.39 13.96 29.67
N ALA A 249 42.19 13.07 29.09
CA ALA A 249 43.60 13.01 29.42
C ALA A 249 44.34 14.16 28.73
N MET A 250 45.41 14.66 29.36
CA MET A 250 46.20 15.80 28.85
C MET A 250 46.70 15.60 27.40
N HIS A 251 46.98 14.36 26.99
CA HIS A 251 47.43 14.04 25.64
C HIS A 251 46.31 14.10 24.58
N GLN A 252 45.05 14.09 24.99
CA GLN A 252 43.88 14.17 24.10
C GLN A 252 43.51 15.63 23.79
N MET A 253 44.16 16.59 24.44
CA MET A 253 43.90 18.01 24.28
C MET A 253 44.78 18.60 23.17
N GLU A 254 44.18 18.87 22.02
CA GLU A 254 44.85 19.51 20.89
C GLU A 254 44.67 21.04 20.87
N PHE A 255 43.85 21.59 21.77
CA PHE A 255 43.61 23.03 21.90
C PHE A 255 44.75 23.70 22.69
N LEU A 256 45.75 24.19 21.97
CA LEU A 256 46.92 24.86 22.52
C LEU A 256 46.96 26.33 22.05
N VAL A 257 47.09 27.26 23.00
CA VAL A 257 47.37 28.68 22.73
C VAL A 257 48.83 28.92 23.12
N ASP A 258 49.65 29.40 22.19
CA ASP A 258 51.12 29.57 22.39
C ASP A 258 51.85 28.30 22.87
N GLN A 259 51.46 27.13 22.33
CA GLN A 259 51.98 25.80 22.71
C GLN A 259 51.78 25.45 24.20
N LYS A 260 50.87 26.13 24.89
CA LYS A 260 50.49 25.84 26.27
C LYS A 260 48.99 25.56 26.36
N LEU A 261 48.65 24.74 27.34
CA LEU A 261 47.27 24.51 27.74
C LEU A 261 46.70 25.79 28.35
N PRO A 262 45.63 26.36 27.79
CA PRO A 262 44.98 27.53 28.36
C PRO A 262 44.39 27.20 29.74
N SER A 263 44.34 28.17 30.64
CA SER A 263 43.70 28.02 31.96
C SER A 263 42.16 27.93 31.87
N ASP A 264 41.58 28.35 30.74
CA ASP A 264 40.15 28.31 30.47
C ASP A 264 39.90 27.64 29.11
N LEU A 265 39.03 26.63 29.11
CA LEU A 265 38.63 25.85 27.94
C LEU A 265 37.21 26.19 27.48
N SER A 266 36.60 27.27 27.99
CA SER A 266 35.24 27.67 27.62
C SER A 266 35.05 27.95 26.12
N GLN A 267 36.14 28.28 25.41
CA GLN A 267 36.13 28.47 23.95
C GLN A 267 36.51 27.20 23.17
N ALA A 268 36.85 26.10 23.86
CA ALA A 268 37.26 24.86 23.23
C ALA A 268 36.02 24.00 22.90
N LEU A 269 36.04 23.38 21.72
CA LEU A 269 35.01 22.45 21.28
C LEU A 269 35.55 21.02 21.46
N VAL A 270 34.77 20.16 22.12
CA VAL A 270 35.08 18.72 22.23
C VAL A 270 34.30 17.97 21.15
N PHE A 271 35.01 17.21 20.32
CA PHE A 271 34.42 16.36 19.29
C PHE A 271 35.16 15.03 19.24
N SER A 272 34.47 13.98 18.82
CA SER A 272 35.11 12.69 18.60
C SER A 272 36.01 12.75 17.36
N ASN A 273 37.23 12.20 17.45
CA ASN A 273 38.12 12.09 16.29
C ASN A 273 37.48 11.30 15.15
N THR A 274 36.68 10.28 15.46
CA THR A 274 35.96 9.49 14.44
C THR A 274 34.89 10.32 13.73
N GLU A 275 34.23 11.24 14.43
CA GLU A 275 33.22 12.13 13.84
C GLU A 275 33.88 13.21 12.98
N LEU A 276 35.03 13.74 13.41
CA LEU A 276 35.81 14.67 12.61
C LEU A 276 36.34 14.02 11.32
N GLU A 277 36.80 12.77 11.40
CA GLU A 277 37.18 12.01 10.20
C GLU A 277 35.98 11.74 9.28
N LYS A 278 34.83 11.38 9.83
CA LYS A 278 33.58 11.23 9.07
C LYS A 278 33.15 12.54 8.42
N LEU A 279 33.30 13.68 9.11
CA LEU A 279 32.97 14.98 8.53
C LEU A 279 33.93 15.32 7.40
N LYS A 280 35.23 15.05 7.57
CA LYS A 280 36.23 15.20 6.50
C LYS A 280 35.94 14.28 5.30
N SER A 281 35.52 13.03 5.52
CA SER A 281 35.13 12.14 4.43
C SER A 281 33.84 12.62 3.76
N ARG A 282 32.86 13.08 4.55
CA ARG A 282 31.61 13.61 4.02
C ARG A 282 31.80 14.87 3.19
N ILE A 283 32.74 15.74 3.56
CA ILE A 283 33.11 16.90 2.72
C ILE A 283 33.61 16.43 1.35
N LYS A 284 34.47 15.41 1.31
CA LYS A 284 34.96 14.83 0.03
C LYS A 284 33.83 14.20 -0.78
N GLU A 285 32.92 13.48 -0.12
CA GLU A 285 31.73 12.92 -0.77
C GLU A 285 30.85 14.01 -1.36
N LEU A 286 30.56 15.08 -0.61
CA LEU A 286 29.77 16.22 -1.08
C LEU A 286 30.43 16.92 -2.26
N ASP A 287 31.75 17.05 -2.27
CA ASP A 287 32.47 17.59 -3.42
C ASP A 287 32.31 16.69 -4.65
N TYR A 288 32.37 15.37 -4.48
CA TYR A 288 32.11 14.42 -5.56
C TYR A 288 30.66 14.47 -6.05
N GLU A 289 29.69 14.48 -5.15
CA GLU A 289 28.26 14.64 -5.45
C GLU A 289 28.00 15.94 -6.22
N LYS A 290 28.59 17.06 -5.78
CA LYS A 290 28.49 18.35 -6.45
C LYS A 290 29.10 18.34 -7.85
N MET A 291 30.24 17.68 -8.03
CA MET A 291 30.84 17.50 -9.36
C MET A 291 29.96 16.65 -10.27
N SER A 292 29.42 15.54 -9.76
CA SER A 292 28.50 14.66 -10.49
C SER A 292 27.22 15.39 -10.91
N LEU A 293 26.57 16.11 -9.99
CA LEU A 293 25.38 16.91 -10.27
C LEU A 293 25.65 18.02 -11.30
N ARG A 294 26.81 18.67 -11.25
CA ARG A 294 27.21 19.66 -12.28
C ARG A 294 27.35 19.02 -13.65
N ARG A 295 27.90 17.81 -13.73
CA ARG A 295 28.01 17.05 -14.99
C ARG A 295 26.63 16.68 -15.53
N GLN A 296 25.75 16.12 -14.69
CA GLN A 296 24.37 15.80 -15.07
C GLN A 296 23.62 17.05 -15.53
N GLN A 297 23.75 18.17 -14.83
CA GLN A 297 23.16 19.44 -15.25
C GLN A 297 23.67 19.90 -16.62
N GLN A 298 24.96 19.70 -16.90
CA GLN A 298 25.55 20.02 -18.20
C GLN A 298 25.04 19.09 -19.31
N GLU A 299 24.91 17.79 -19.05
CA GLU A 299 24.35 16.80 -19.97
C GLU A 299 22.88 17.12 -20.27
N LEU A 300 22.05 17.35 -19.25
CA LEU A 300 20.65 17.78 -19.41
C LEU A 300 20.51 19.08 -20.21
N ARG A 301 21.41 20.06 -20.03
CA ARG A 301 21.40 21.29 -20.84
C ARG A 301 21.70 21.01 -22.32
N LYS A 302 22.63 20.09 -22.62
CA LYS A 302 22.93 19.68 -24.00
C LYS A 302 21.73 18.95 -24.61
N GLU A 303 21.13 18.02 -23.88
CA GLU A 303 19.93 17.30 -24.31
C GLU A 303 18.76 18.24 -24.56
N HIS A 304 18.51 19.19 -23.66
CA HIS A 304 17.47 20.19 -23.84
C HIS A 304 17.71 21.04 -25.10
N GLN A 305 18.95 21.46 -25.34
CA GLN A 305 19.29 22.21 -26.56
C GLN A 305 19.13 21.35 -27.83
N GLN A 306 19.47 20.07 -27.77
CA GLN A 306 19.26 19.13 -28.86
C GLN A 306 17.77 18.92 -29.15
N LEU A 307 16.96 18.67 -28.12
CA LEU A 307 15.51 18.51 -28.24
C LEU A 307 14.84 19.78 -28.80
N LEU A 308 15.31 20.97 -28.44
CA LEU A 308 14.82 22.21 -29.04
C LEU A 308 15.13 22.31 -30.54
N ARG A 309 16.33 21.89 -30.96
CA ARG A 309 16.69 21.84 -32.39
C ARG A 309 15.85 20.80 -33.12
N ASP A 310 15.65 19.63 -32.53
CA ASP A 310 14.85 18.55 -33.11
C ASP A 310 13.37 18.95 -33.21
N LYS A 311 12.83 19.63 -32.19
CA LYS A 311 11.48 20.21 -32.22
C LYS A 311 11.34 21.19 -33.38
N LYS A 312 12.27 22.15 -33.52
CA LYS A 312 12.25 23.12 -34.63
C LYS A 312 12.39 22.46 -36.00
N ALA A 313 13.23 21.42 -36.12
CA ALA A 313 13.37 20.65 -37.35
C ALA A 313 12.09 19.90 -37.71
N LYS A 314 11.43 19.28 -36.72
CA LYS A 314 10.13 18.61 -36.89
C LYS A 314 9.03 19.60 -37.26
N GLU A 315 8.97 20.77 -36.62
CA GLU A 315 8.02 21.84 -36.96
C GLU A 315 8.23 22.36 -38.38
N SER A 316 9.48 22.56 -38.82
CA SER A 316 9.76 22.94 -40.21
C SER A 316 9.34 21.84 -41.19
N ARG A 317 9.59 20.57 -40.84
CA ARG A 317 9.19 19.43 -41.68
C ARG A 317 7.68 19.28 -41.76
N LEU A 318 6.96 19.52 -40.65
CA LEU A 318 5.50 19.56 -40.62
C LEU A 318 4.99 20.69 -41.52
N ALA A 319 5.51 21.92 -41.39
CA ALA A 319 5.12 23.03 -42.25
C ALA A 319 5.40 22.77 -43.75
N ASP A 320 6.50 22.11 -44.08
CA ASP A 320 6.81 21.72 -45.46
C ASP A 320 5.92 20.59 -45.98
N LEU A 321 5.45 19.69 -45.10
CA LEU A 321 4.47 18.66 -45.44
C LEU A 321 3.08 19.26 -45.59
N ASP A 322 2.68 20.18 -44.71
CA ASP A 322 1.40 20.90 -44.77
C ASP A 322 1.31 21.73 -46.05
N LYS A 323 2.37 22.46 -46.42
CA LYS A 323 2.42 23.19 -47.70
C LYS A 323 2.34 22.24 -48.90
N ARG A 324 3.01 21.08 -48.84
CA ARG A 324 2.92 20.07 -49.91
C ARG A 324 1.53 19.46 -49.99
N ALA A 325 0.90 19.15 -48.85
CA ALA A 325 -0.45 18.65 -48.77
C ALA A 325 -1.44 19.67 -49.32
N TYR A 326 -1.35 20.93 -48.88
CA TYR A 326 -2.12 22.05 -49.40
C TYR A 326 -1.97 22.20 -50.92
N ASN A 327 -0.73 22.23 -51.43
CA ASN A 327 -0.49 22.34 -52.87
C ASN A 327 -1.07 21.17 -53.65
N VAL A 328 -0.94 19.93 -53.16
CA VAL A 328 -1.51 18.74 -53.82
C VAL A 328 -3.04 18.76 -53.78
N GLN A 329 -3.63 19.13 -52.64
CA GLN A 329 -5.08 19.27 -52.51
C GLN A 329 -5.61 20.36 -53.47
N MET A 330 -4.93 21.49 -53.54
CA MET A 330 -5.28 22.58 -54.43
C MET A 330 -5.14 22.22 -55.91
N LEU A 331 -4.07 21.53 -56.29
CA LEU A 331 -3.85 21.11 -57.67
C LEU A 331 -4.86 20.05 -58.13
N LYS A 332 -5.25 19.13 -57.23
CA LYS A 332 -6.15 18.02 -57.56
C LYS A 332 -7.62 18.36 -57.44
N PHE A 333 -8.00 19.19 -56.48
CA PHE A 333 -9.40 19.38 -56.10
C PHE A 333 -9.87 20.84 -56.14
N GLY A 334 -8.97 21.82 -56.28
CA GLY A 334 -9.34 23.23 -56.36
C GLY A 334 -9.91 23.82 -55.06
N GLN A 335 -9.97 23.03 -53.98
CA GLN A 335 -10.35 23.43 -52.61
C GLN A 335 -9.56 22.59 -51.58
N GLU A 336 -9.34 23.12 -50.37
CA GLU A 336 -8.88 22.31 -49.23
C GLU A 336 -9.95 21.26 -48.89
N ILE A 337 -9.57 19.98 -48.93
CA ILE A 337 -10.45 18.87 -48.54
C ILE A 337 -10.03 18.44 -47.13
N ASP A 338 -11.01 18.33 -46.24
CA ASP A 338 -10.83 17.67 -44.95
C ASP A 338 -10.63 16.17 -45.18
N LEU A 339 -9.36 15.76 -45.22
CA LEU A 339 -8.95 14.37 -45.41
C LEU A 339 -9.40 13.48 -44.26
N GLU A 340 -9.67 14.03 -43.07
CA GLU A 340 -10.12 13.25 -41.90
C GLU A 340 -11.58 12.82 -42.06
N LEU A 341 -12.39 13.66 -42.71
CA LEU A 341 -13.77 13.34 -43.09
C LEU A 341 -13.82 12.37 -44.29
N LEU A 342 -12.87 12.51 -45.22
CA LEU A 342 -12.78 11.65 -46.40
C LEU A 342 -12.20 10.26 -46.07
N ASP A 343 -11.24 10.16 -45.16
CA ASP A 343 -10.71 8.87 -44.67
C ASP A 343 -11.80 8.09 -43.93
N ARG A 344 -12.66 8.73 -43.13
CA ARG A 344 -13.84 8.05 -42.54
C ARG A 344 -14.78 7.44 -43.59
N LEU A 345 -14.79 7.98 -44.81
CA LEU A 345 -15.59 7.49 -45.93
C LEU A 345 -14.80 6.52 -46.83
N GLY A 346 -13.48 6.63 -46.88
CA GLY A 346 -12.56 5.82 -47.71
C GLY A 346 -11.96 4.59 -47.02
N THR A 347 -12.10 4.46 -45.69
CA THR A 347 -11.47 3.39 -44.90
C THR A 347 -12.08 2.00 -45.05
N THR A 348 -13.16 1.79 -45.81
CA THR A 348 -13.82 0.48 -45.84
C THR A 348 -12.91 -0.67 -46.27
N ARG A 349 -11.95 -0.45 -47.18
CA ARG A 349 -11.09 -1.54 -47.69
C ARG A 349 -9.76 -1.71 -46.94
N GLY A 350 -9.11 -0.61 -46.55
CA GLY A 350 -7.87 -0.67 -45.79
C GLY A 350 -8.08 -1.01 -44.31
N ALA A 351 -9.21 -0.59 -43.73
CA ALA A 351 -9.60 -1.00 -42.39
C ALA A 351 -9.97 -2.49 -42.34
N GLU A 352 -10.59 -3.04 -43.38
CA GLU A 352 -10.85 -4.48 -43.48
C GLU A 352 -9.55 -5.31 -43.50
N GLU A 353 -8.55 -4.92 -44.29
CA GLU A 353 -7.24 -5.60 -44.33
C GLU A 353 -6.49 -5.49 -43.00
N LEU A 354 -6.53 -4.33 -42.33
CA LEU A 354 -5.96 -4.15 -41.00
C LEU A 354 -6.73 -4.92 -39.93
N GLN A 355 -8.06 -4.99 -40.03
CA GLN A 355 -8.91 -5.74 -39.11
C GLN A 355 -8.72 -7.25 -39.27
N GLU A 356 -8.43 -7.73 -40.48
CA GLU A 356 -8.03 -9.10 -40.74
C GLU A 356 -6.65 -9.42 -40.17
N GLN A 357 -5.67 -8.51 -40.33
CA GLN A 357 -4.36 -8.65 -39.68
C GLN A 357 -4.46 -8.62 -38.15
N LEU A 358 -5.29 -7.73 -37.59
CA LEU A 358 -5.54 -7.66 -36.14
C LEU A 358 -6.18 -8.95 -35.65
N LYS A 359 -7.17 -9.49 -36.35
CA LYS A 359 -7.75 -10.82 -36.05
C LYS A 359 -6.72 -11.93 -36.09
N THR A 360 -5.81 -11.94 -37.08
CA THR A 360 -4.76 -12.97 -37.13
C THR A 360 -3.79 -12.87 -35.96
N GLN A 361 -3.46 -11.65 -35.53
CA GLN A 361 -2.61 -11.42 -34.35
C GLN A 361 -3.32 -11.75 -33.04
N GLU A 362 -4.60 -11.40 -32.90
CA GLU A 362 -5.44 -11.80 -31.77
C GLU A 362 -5.54 -13.31 -31.64
N VAL A 363 -5.70 -14.03 -32.75
CA VAL A 363 -5.71 -15.51 -32.75
C VAL A 363 -4.35 -16.08 -32.34
N SER A 364 -3.23 -15.48 -32.76
CA SER A 364 -1.90 -15.92 -32.28
C SER A 364 -1.70 -15.65 -30.80
N PHE A 365 -2.09 -14.47 -30.31
CA PHE A 365 -1.97 -14.13 -28.90
C PHE A 365 -2.91 -14.96 -28.02
N ALA A 366 -4.12 -15.28 -28.50
CA ALA A 366 -5.03 -16.17 -27.80
C ALA A 366 -4.47 -17.59 -27.66
N LYS A 367 -3.77 -18.10 -28.68
CA LYS A 367 -3.08 -19.40 -28.61
C LYS A 367 -1.92 -19.36 -27.62
N GLU A 368 -1.10 -18.31 -27.66
CA GLU A 368 -0.02 -18.13 -26.68
C GLU A 368 -0.57 -18.03 -25.26
N LEU A 369 -1.66 -17.28 -25.04
CA LEU A 369 -2.32 -17.19 -23.73
C LEU A 369 -2.77 -18.57 -23.25
N GLN A 370 -3.41 -19.35 -24.13
CA GLN A 370 -3.88 -20.70 -23.80
C GLN A 370 -2.72 -21.66 -23.45
N GLU A 371 -1.57 -21.54 -24.14
CA GLU A 371 -0.37 -22.30 -23.79
C GLU A 371 0.19 -21.88 -22.42
N TRP A 372 0.16 -20.59 -22.10
CA TRP A 372 0.59 -20.09 -20.80
C TRP A 372 -0.36 -20.49 -19.68
N ASP A 373 -1.67 -20.42 -19.90
CA ASP A 373 -2.70 -20.86 -18.95
C ASP A 373 -2.54 -22.35 -18.65
N LYS A 374 -2.29 -23.18 -19.67
CA LYS A 374 -2.02 -24.60 -19.48
C LYS A 374 -0.75 -24.86 -18.66
N LYS A 375 0.33 -24.09 -18.90
CA LYS A 375 1.56 -24.18 -18.09
C LYS A 375 1.32 -23.75 -16.65
N ILE A 376 0.47 -22.74 -16.43
CA ILE A 376 0.09 -22.28 -15.09
C ILE A 376 -0.72 -23.36 -14.38
N GLU A 377 -1.69 -23.98 -15.05
CA GLU A 377 -2.49 -25.08 -14.51
C GLU A 377 -1.62 -26.29 -14.13
N GLU A 378 -0.71 -26.71 -15.02
CA GLU A 378 0.25 -27.78 -14.73
C GLU A 378 1.18 -27.46 -13.55
N ALA A 379 1.55 -26.18 -13.37
CA ALA A 379 2.35 -25.73 -12.23
C ALA A 379 1.52 -25.68 -10.93
N GLN A 380 0.26 -25.26 -11.01
CA GLN A 380 -0.67 -25.26 -9.89
C GLN A 380 -0.96 -26.70 -9.42
N ASP A 381 -1.19 -27.64 -10.33
CA ASP A 381 -1.39 -29.05 -10.02
C ASP A 381 -0.18 -29.66 -9.32
N LYS A 382 1.04 -29.36 -9.80
CA LYS A 382 2.28 -29.78 -9.12
C LYS A 382 2.36 -29.20 -7.71
N MET A 383 1.99 -27.94 -7.53
CA MET A 383 2.00 -27.29 -6.22
C MET A 383 0.96 -27.92 -5.27
N VAL A 384 -0.24 -28.22 -5.76
CA VAL A 384 -1.30 -28.90 -5.00
C VAL A 384 -0.88 -30.32 -4.62
N SER A 385 -0.29 -31.08 -5.56
CA SER A 385 0.25 -32.43 -5.31
C SER A 385 1.33 -32.40 -4.23
N LEU A 386 2.33 -31.51 -4.35
CA LEU A 386 3.39 -31.36 -3.34
C LEU A 386 2.86 -30.86 -1.99
N THR A 387 1.83 -30.01 -1.99
CA THR A 387 1.20 -29.53 -0.75
C THR A 387 0.40 -30.65 -0.07
N SER A 388 -0.29 -31.49 -0.85
CA SER A 388 -0.99 -32.69 -0.36
C SER A 388 -0.01 -33.69 0.24
N GLU A 389 1.09 -34.00 -0.46
CA GLU A 389 2.15 -34.88 0.04
C GLU A 389 2.78 -34.33 1.34
N ASN A 390 3.11 -33.04 1.38
CA ASN A 390 3.61 -32.40 2.61
C ASN A 390 2.59 -32.45 3.75
N THR A 391 1.31 -32.26 3.46
CA THR A 391 0.24 -32.35 4.46
C THR A 391 0.10 -33.78 4.99
N GLN A 392 0.19 -34.78 4.12
CA GLN A 392 0.21 -36.19 4.51
C GLN A 392 1.43 -36.51 5.38
N LEU A 393 2.63 -36.05 4.99
CA LEU A 393 3.84 -36.20 5.78
C LEU A 393 3.69 -35.53 7.15
N LEU A 394 3.17 -34.30 7.23
CA LEU A 394 2.89 -33.62 8.49
C LEU A 394 1.87 -34.38 9.35
N GLN A 395 0.83 -34.97 8.75
CA GLN A 395 -0.11 -35.83 9.47
C GLN A 395 0.58 -37.10 9.99
N THR A 396 1.45 -37.74 9.19
CA THR A 396 2.22 -38.90 9.65
C THR A 396 3.16 -38.54 10.79
N VAL A 397 3.85 -37.40 10.71
CA VAL A 397 4.71 -36.87 11.78
C VAL A 397 3.89 -36.56 13.03
N THR A 398 2.72 -35.95 12.88
CA THR A 398 1.82 -35.67 14.01
C THR A 398 1.34 -36.96 14.67
N ASN A 399 0.99 -37.98 13.88
CA ASN A 399 0.57 -39.29 14.38
C ASN A 399 1.73 -40.03 15.06
N LEU A 400 2.93 -39.99 14.49
CA LEU A 400 4.13 -40.54 15.10
C LEU A 400 4.51 -39.80 16.39
N SER A 401 4.37 -38.47 16.44
CA SER A 401 4.62 -37.67 17.63
C SER A 401 3.59 -37.94 18.73
N LYS A 402 2.32 -38.17 18.38
CA LYS A 402 1.29 -38.66 19.33
C LYS A 402 1.62 -40.05 19.86
N LYS A 403 2.08 -40.97 19.00
CA LYS A 403 2.55 -42.30 19.40
C LYS A 403 3.80 -42.23 20.27
N GLN A 404 4.74 -41.35 19.95
CA GLN A 404 5.93 -41.10 20.74
C GLN A 404 5.55 -40.57 22.12
N LYS A 405 4.71 -39.53 22.21
CA LYS A 405 4.22 -39.01 23.49
C LYS A 405 3.47 -40.06 24.29
N SER A 406 2.64 -40.90 23.67
CA SER A 406 1.92 -41.95 24.39
C SER A 406 2.85 -43.07 24.87
N LEU A 407 3.87 -43.42 24.07
CA LEU A 407 4.92 -44.35 24.45
C LEU A 407 5.82 -43.77 25.54
N GLU A 408 6.25 -42.50 25.46
CA GLU A 408 6.98 -41.79 26.51
C GLU A 408 6.16 -41.69 27.79
N THR A 409 4.86 -41.40 27.71
CA THR A 409 4.00 -41.39 28.89
C THR A 409 3.91 -42.80 29.51
N ARG A 410 3.79 -43.84 28.67
CA ARG A 410 3.83 -45.24 29.13
C ARG A 410 5.20 -45.62 29.69
N LEU A 411 6.28 -45.13 29.10
CA LEU A 411 7.65 -45.43 29.43
C LEU A 411 8.11 -44.67 30.68
N SER A 412 7.64 -43.44 30.91
CA SER A 412 7.73 -42.72 32.18
C SER A 412 6.90 -43.39 33.26
N ASN A 413 5.71 -43.91 32.93
CA ASN A 413 4.90 -44.68 33.88
C ASN A 413 5.54 -46.04 34.24
N THR A 414 6.31 -46.67 33.33
CA THR A 414 7.05 -47.90 33.63
C THR A 414 8.45 -47.65 34.21
N GLN A 415 9.13 -46.55 33.85
CA GLN A 415 10.39 -46.10 34.45
C GLN A 415 10.19 -45.48 35.84
N GLY A 416 8.97 -45.09 36.21
CA GLY A 416 8.61 -44.74 37.58
C GLY A 416 8.86 -45.85 38.61
N ASN A 417 9.21 -47.07 38.17
CA ASN A 417 9.49 -48.22 39.05
C ASN A 417 10.82 -48.96 38.79
N LEU A 418 11.79 -48.40 38.07
CA LEU A 418 13.10 -49.05 37.90
C LEU A 418 14.26 -48.10 38.21
N PHE A 419 14.84 -48.34 39.39
CA PHE A 419 16.22 -48.11 39.82
C PHE A 419 17.12 -47.29 38.87
N ASN A 420 17.44 -46.05 39.29
CA ASN A 420 18.44 -45.19 38.66
C ASN A 420 19.85 -45.73 38.89
N ASP A 421 20.42 -46.44 37.90
CA ASP A 421 21.84 -46.76 37.87
C ASP A 421 22.64 -45.57 37.25
N PRO A 422 23.58 -44.94 37.98
CA PRO A 422 24.36 -43.78 37.51
C PRO A 422 25.21 -44.05 36.26
N ILE A 423 25.41 -45.31 35.85
CA ILE A 423 26.18 -45.65 34.64
C ILE A 423 25.34 -45.53 33.36
N SER A 424 24.03 -45.83 33.41
CA SER A 424 23.13 -45.71 32.24
C SER A 424 22.89 -44.25 31.86
N LYS A 425 22.70 -43.35 32.83
CA LYS A 425 22.54 -41.90 32.57
C LYS A 425 23.75 -41.31 31.84
N ARG A 426 24.96 -41.70 32.23
CA ARG A 426 26.18 -41.19 31.58
C ARG A 426 26.33 -41.70 30.15
N ARG A 427 25.83 -42.89 29.84
CA ARG A 427 25.83 -43.47 28.48
C ARG A 427 24.73 -42.86 27.61
N GLU A 428 23.56 -42.58 28.19
CA GLU A 428 22.48 -41.85 27.54
C GLU A 428 22.87 -40.39 27.26
N GLU A 429 23.50 -39.69 28.20
CA GLU A 429 24.01 -38.33 27.99
C GLU A 429 25.08 -38.25 26.89
N ILE A 430 25.95 -39.26 26.77
CA ILE A 430 26.93 -39.32 25.67
C ILE A 430 26.24 -39.57 24.33
N ALA A 431 25.26 -40.49 24.29
CA ALA A 431 24.50 -40.76 23.06
C ALA A 431 23.63 -39.56 22.65
N GLU A 432 23.06 -38.83 23.62
CA GLU A 432 22.27 -37.63 23.39
C GLU A 432 23.16 -36.46 22.94
N ARG A 433 24.35 -36.33 23.53
CA ARG A 433 25.38 -35.38 23.04
C ARG A 433 25.79 -35.70 21.61
N ASP A 434 26.06 -36.95 21.27
CA ASP A 434 26.46 -37.34 19.91
C ASP A 434 25.33 -37.11 18.89
N ARG A 435 24.08 -37.33 19.30
CA ARG A 435 22.89 -37.01 18.49
C ARG A 435 22.74 -35.51 18.26
N LEU A 436 22.90 -34.69 19.30
CA LEU A 436 22.89 -33.23 19.19
C LEU A 436 24.02 -32.71 18.31
N VAL A 437 25.22 -33.32 18.38
CA VAL A 437 26.34 -32.98 17.50
C VAL A 437 26.03 -33.35 16.03
N GLN A 438 25.36 -34.48 15.78
CA GLN A 438 24.92 -34.82 14.43
C GLN A 438 23.86 -33.86 13.88
N GLU A 439 22.88 -33.46 14.70
CA GLU A 439 21.87 -32.46 14.32
C GLU A 439 22.49 -31.09 14.04
N VAL A 440 23.39 -30.60 14.89
CA VAL A 440 24.11 -29.33 14.67
C VAL A 440 24.92 -29.38 13.37
N ASN A 441 25.57 -30.50 13.07
CA ASN A 441 26.32 -30.68 11.82
C ASN A 441 25.39 -30.74 10.58
N ALA A 442 24.21 -31.33 10.70
CA ALA A 442 23.21 -31.36 9.63
C ALA A 442 22.66 -29.95 9.36
N GLN A 443 22.28 -29.22 10.42
CA GLN A 443 21.80 -27.84 10.35
C GLN A 443 22.88 -26.90 9.80
N ALA A 444 24.16 -27.08 10.18
CA ALA A 444 25.26 -26.30 9.62
C ALA A 444 25.43 -26.52 8.11
N LYS A 445 25.27 -27.76 7.62
CA LYS A 445 25.28 -28.06 6.19
C LYS A 445 24.10 -27.41 5.46
N GLU A 446 22.92 -27.42 6.07
CA GLU A 446 21.71 -26.82 5.52
C GLU A 446 21.82 -25.28 5.44
N ILE A 447 22.32 -24.64 6.51
CA ILE A 447 22.63 -23.20 6.53
C ILE A 447 23.65 -22.84 5.45
N ASN A 448 24.68 -23.66 5.23
CA ASN A 448 25.66 -23.41 4.18
C ASN A 448 25.06 -23.56 2.76
N SER A 449 24.17 -24.53 2.56
CA SER A 449 23.42 -24.69 1.30
C SER A 449 22.52 -23.48 1.04
N LEU A 450 21.77 -23.02 2.05
CA LEU A 450 20.91 -21.84 1.96
C LEU A 450 21.72 -20.56 1.73
N LYS A 451 22.88 -20.39 2.38
CA LYS A 451 23.79 -19.28 2.10
C LYS A 451 24.31 -19.31 0.66
N ALA A 452 24.61 -20.49 0.12
CA ALA A 452 25.02 -20.64 -1.28
C ALA A 452 23.87 -20.29 -2.24
N GLN A 453 22.64 -20.71 -1.95
CA GLN A 453 21.45 -20.34 -2.73
C GLN A 453 21.18 -18.84 -2.66
N ILE A 454 21.28 -18.22 -1.48
CA ILE A 454 21.15 -16.76 -1.30
C ILE A 454 22.26 -16.04 -2.07
N ALA A 455 23.49 -16.55 -2.09
CA ALA A 455 24.59 -15.97 -2.88
C ALA A 455 24.33 -16.09 -4.40
N VAL A 456 23.74 -17.20 -4.85
CA VAL A 456 23.33 -17.39 -6.25
C VAL A 456 22.17 -16.45 -6.61
N LEU A 457 21.18 -16.28 -5.73
CA LEU A 457 20.06 -15.35 -5.92
C LEU A 457 20.52 -13.89 -5.87
N ARG A 458 21.46 -13.53 -4.99
CA ARG A 458 22.10 -12.20 -4.97
C ARG A 458 22.92 -11.90 -6.22
N ARG A 459 23.41 -12.92 -6.93
CA ARG A 459 24.14 -12.76 -8.20
C ARG A 459 23.23 -12.83 -9.42
N LYS A 460 21.92 -13.05 -9.24
CA LYS A 460 20.94 -13.18 -10.34
C LYS A 460 20.22 -11.87 -10.68
N ASP A 461 20.85 -10.73 -10.43
CA ASP A 461 20.61 -9.52 -11.20
C ASP A 461 21.77 -9.34 -12.17
N THR A 462 21.47 -9.24 -13.46
CA THR A 462 22.35 -9.14 -14.65
C THR A 462 22.81 -10.45 -15.28
N SER A 463 22.05 -10.91 -16.28
CA SER A 463 22.38 -11.89 -17.34
C SER A 463 21.55 -13.17 -17.34
N MET A 464 20.23 -13.05 -17.51
CA MET A 464 19.38 -14.10 -18.09
C MET A 464 18.32 -13.48 -19.03
N TYR A 465 18.65 -12.37 -19.67
CA TYR A 465 17.90 -11.80 -20.79
C TYR A 465 18.92 -11.20 -21.77
N GLU A 466 19.55 -12.08 -22.53
CA GLU A 466 20.05 -11.84 -23.89
C GLU A 466 20.11 -13.19 -24.62
#